data_AF-A0A292SX87-F1
#
_entry.id   AF-A0A292SX87-F1
#
_cell.length_a   1.000
_cell.length_b   1.000
_cell.length_c   1.000
_cell.angle_alpha   90.00
_cell.angle_beta   90.00
_cell.angle_gamma   90.00
#
_symmetry.space_group_name_H-M   'P 1'
#
loop_
_entity.id
_entity.type
_entity.pdbx_description
1 polymer ?
#
loop_
_entity_poly.entity_id
_entity_poly.type
_entity_poly.pdbx_seq_one_letter_code
_entity_poly.pdbx_strand_id
1 'polypeptide(L)'
;MCLITSAFTIKGGVSYTVETARTEAFSNIPLSINISDYASYFSDYNYIANKNVMNKNKVKIRDRYITFFSDKTYAIYYKKNKSVQFYYDINGKLDFISFSINKKYPIKVLKYDRNGILDSISLFISNNESFVFDLNKKLIAHWKGNNCYNEKGELVMTREAK
;
A
#
# COMPACT_ATOMS: atom_id res chain seq x y z
N MET A 1 -40.52 30.61 23.16
CA MET A 1 -39.77 29.34 23.35
C MET A 1 -38.86 29.18 22.15
N CYS A 2 -37.54 29.38 22.32
CA CYS A 2 -36.57 29.33 21.23
C CYS A 2 -36.09 27.88 21.09
N LEU A 3 -36.40 27.23 19.97
CA LEU A 3 -35.91 25.89 19.67
C LEU A 3 -34.46 26.00 19.17
N ILE A 4 -33.52 25.57 20.00
CA ILE A 4 -32.13 25.38 19.59
C ILE A 4 -32.09 24.16 18.66
N THR A 5 -31.94 24.39 17.37
CA THR A 5 -31.67 23.33 16.41
C THR A 5 -30.20 22.95 16.50
N SER A 6 -29.91 21.85 17.18
CA SER A 6 -28.59 21.20 17.15
C SER A 6 -28.35 20.68 15.73
N ALA A 7 -27.60 21.43 14.92
CA ALA A 7 -27.15 20.97 13.62
C ALA A 7 -26.12 19.85 13.82
N PHE A 8 -26.56 18.60 13.75
CA PHE A 8 -25.66 17.46 13.66
C PHE A 8 -24.91 17.55 12.33
N THR A 9 -23.64 17.95 12.38
CA THR A 9 -22.77 17.90 11.20
C THR A 9 -22.40 16.44 10.97
N ILE A 10 -23.08 15.75 10.05
CA ILE A 10 -22.62 14.45 9.55
C ILE A 10 -21.29 14.73 8.84
N LYS A 11 -20.17 14.37 9.48
CA LYS A 11 -18.87 14.25 8.80
C LYS A 11 -18.93 13.03 7.88
N GLY A 12 -19.75 13.12 6.83
CA GLY A 12 -19.90 12.07 5.83
C GLY A 12 -18.56 11.93 5.11
N GLY A 13 -17.74 10.98 5.54
CA GLY A 13 -16.60 10.56 4.76
C GLY A 13 -17.10 10.16 3.38
N VAL A 14 -16.37 10.53 2.34
CA VAL A 14 -16.68 10.08 0.98
C VAL A 14 -16.69 8.56 0.98
N SER A 15 -17.88 7.96 0.82
CA SER A 15 -18.02 6.52 0.68
C SER A 15 -17.65 6.15 -0.75
N TYR A 16 -16.66 5.28 -0.92
CA TYR A 16 -16.27 4.78 -2.23
C TYR A 16 -17.00 3.46 -2.51
N THR A 17 -17.67 3.39 -3.65
CA THR A 17 -18.05 2.10 -4.24
C THR A 17 -16.82 1.52 -4.94
N VAL A 18 -16.86 0.23 -5.29
CA VAL A 18 -15.79 -0.39 -6.09
C VAL A 18 -15.57 0.40 -7.38
N GLU A 19 -16.64 0.89 -8.02
CA GLU A 19 -16.55 1.58 -9.30
C GLU A 19 -15.96 3.00 -9.19
N THR A 20 -16.34 3.77 -8.16
CA THR A 20 -15.72 5.08 -7.94
C THR A 20 -14.27 4.94 -7.49
N ALA A 21 -13.95 3.90 -6.71
CA ALA A 21 -12.56 3.59 -6.33
C ALA A 21 -11.73 3.18 -7.54
N ARG A 22 -12.30 2.40 -8.46
CA ARG A 22 -11.65 2.01 -9.73
C ARG A 22 -11.37 3.25 -10.58
N THR A 23 -12.37 4.09 -10.81
CA THR A 23 -12.20 5.33 -11.59
C THR A 23 -11.11 6.22 -10.99
N GLU A 24 -11.13 6.42 -9.66
CA GLU A 24 -10.12 7.23 -8.98
C GLU A 24 -8.72 6.58 -9.06
N ALA A 25 -8.60 5.28 -8.82
CA ALA A 25 -7.33 4.55 -8.84
C ALA A 25 -6.57 4.70 -10.17
N PHE A 26 -7.28 4.62 -11.31
CA PHE A 26 -6.67 4.67 -12.63
C PHE A 26 -6.54 6.08 -13.23
N SER A 27 -7.01 7.12 -12.53
CA SER A 27 -6.94 8.49 -13.02
C SER A 27 -5.51 9.07 -12.92
N ASN A 28 -4.96 9.49 -14.07
CA ASN A 28 -3.67 10.19 -14.23
C ASN A 28 -2.45 9.46 -13.64
N ILE A 29 -2.34 8.15 -13.91
CA ILE A 29 -1.24 7.33 -13.39
C ILE A 29 -0.21 6.98 -14.49
N PRO A 30 1.10 7.04 -14.19
CA PRO A 30 2.12 6.52 -15.09
C PRO A 30 2.06 4.98 -15.14
N LEU A 31 2.20 4.42 -16.35
CA LEU A 31 2.24 2.96 -16.56
C LEU A 31 3.64 2.37 -16.41
N SER A 32 4.67 3.21 -16.35
CA SER A 32 6.05 2.78 -16.19
C SER A 32 6.90 3.82 -15.47
N ILE A 33 8.01 3.36 -14.89
CA ILE A 33 9.09 4.17 -14.32
C ILE A 33 10.43 3.81 -14.96
N ASN A 34 11.40 4.71 -14.93
CA ASN A 34 12.77 4.37 -15.26
C ASN A 34 13.39 3.58 -14.09
N ILE A 35 13.39 2.26 -14.19
CA ILE A 35 13.85 1.39 -13.11
C ILE A 35 15.34 1.57 -12.79
N SER A 36 16.14 2.08 -13.74
CA SER A 36 17.57 2.33 -13.56
C SER A 36 17.86 3.38 -12.49
N ASP A 37 16.93 4.32 -12.26
CA ASP A 37 17.04 5.34 -11.20
C ASP A 37 17.06 4.70 -9.79
N TYR A 38 16.64 3.44 -9.69
CA TYR A 38 16.57 2.67 -8.44
C TYR A 38 17.56 1.50 -8.40
N ALA A 39 18.54 1.44 -9.30
CA ALA A 39 19.50 0.34 -9.39
C ALA A 39 20.23 0.05 -8.07
N SER A 40 20.54 1.08 -7.26
CA SER A 40 21.16 0.93 -5.94
C SER A 40 20.29 0.21 -4.90
N TYR A 41 19.00 0.02 -5.20
CA TYR A 41 18.02 -0.67 -4.37
C TYR A 41 17.64 -2.06 -4.91
N PHE A 42 18.24 -2.52 -6.02
CA PHE A 42 17.95 -3.86 -6.55
C PHE A 42 18.41 -4.98 -5.61
N SER A 43 19.36 -4.67 -4.74
CA SER A 43 19.76 -5.52 -3.63
C SER A 43 19.82 -4.68 -2.36
N ASP A 44 19.25 -5.18 -1.28
CA ASP A 44 19.25 -4.50 0.00
C ASP A 44 20.65 -4.51 0.60
N TYR A 45 21.37 -3.39 0.46
CA TYR A 45 22.69 -3.19 1.06
C TYR A 45 22.69 -3.40 2.58
N ASN A 46 21.55 -3.25 3.25
CA ASN A 46 21.42 -3.41 4.70
C ASN A 46 20.76 -4.74 5.07
N TYR A 47 20.70 -5.73 4.17
CA TYR A 47 20.00 -7.01 4.37
C TYR A 47 20.32 -7.65 5.72
N ILE A 48 21.60 -7.82 6.05
CA ILE A 48 22.03 -8.44 7.32
C ILE A 48 21.55 -7.62 8.52
N ALA A 49 21.66 -6.30 8.45
CA ALA A 49 21.17 -5.43 9.51
C ALA A 49 19.66 -5.58 9.67
N ASN A 50 18.89 -5.47 8.58
CA ASN A 50 17.43 -5.56 8.55
C ASN A 50 16.91 -6.90 9.08
N LYS A 51 17.56 -8.01 8.69
CA LYS A 51 17.27 -9.36 9.21
C LYS A 51 17.50 -9.48 10.71
N ASN A 52 18.55 -8.85 11.25
CA ASN A 52 18.80 -8.83 12.69
C ASN A 52 17.73 -8.05 13.46
N VAL A 53 17.10 -7.04 12.85
CA VAL A 53 16.03 -6.23 13.48
C VAL A 53 14.69 -6.96 13.41
N MET A 54 14.45 -7.75 12.35
CA MET A 54 13.34 -8.71 12.24
C MET A 54 13.31 -9.67 13.41
N ASN A 55 14.44 -10.32 13.71
CA ASN A 55 14.56 -11.27 14.82
C ASN A 55 14.32 -10.62 16.19
N LYS A 56 14.43 -9.28 16.28
CA LYS A 56 14.19 -8.50 17.49
C LYS A 56 12.81 -7.84 17.51
N ASN A 57 11.94 -8.14 16.54
CA ASN A 57 10.62 -7.52 16.34
C ASN A 57 10.65 -5.99 16.34
N LYS A 58 11.75 -5.39 15.85
CA LYS A 58 11.91 -3.94 15.75
C LYS A 58 11.61 -3.48 14.32
N VAL A 59 10.58 -2.64 14.18
CA VAL A 59 10.07 -2.16 12.87
C VAL A 59 10.52 -0.73 12.52
N LYS A 60 11.24 -0.06 13.42
CA LYS A 60 11.71 1.32 13.24
C LYS A 60 13.19 1.41 13.57
N ILE A 61 13.95 1.90 12.59
CA ILE A 61 15.39 2.18 12.71
C ILE A 61 15.60 3.68 12.51
N ARG A 62 16.82 4.17 12.75
CA ARG A 62 17.16 5.59 12.68
C ARG A 62 16.72 6.26 11.37
N ASP A 63 16.92 5.60 10.23
CA ASP A 63 16.73 6.15 8.88
C ASP A 63 15.59 5.50 8.08
N ARG A 64 15.04 4.38 8.54
CA ARG A 64 14.02 3.61 7.82
C ARG A 64 12.99 2.95 8.73
N TYR A 65 11.86 2.59 8.14
CA TYR A 65 10.86 1.69 8.70
C TYR A 65 10.87 0.39 7.92
N ILE A 66 10.59 -0.72 8.61
CA ILE A 66 10.56 -2.05 8.01
C ILE A 66 9.27 -2.73 8.39
N THR A 67 8.62 -3.30 7.39
CA THR A 67 7.47 -4.19 7.56
C THR A 67 7.89 -5.59 7.16
N PHE A 68 7.69 -6.56 8.05
CA PHE A 68 7.95 -7.97 7.78
C PHE A 68 6.62 -8.68 7.51
N PHE A 69 6.61 -9.54 6.50
CA PHE A 69 5.44 -10.34 6.14
C PHE A 69 5.62 -11.79 6.62
N SER A 70 4.51 -12.53 6.72
CA SER A 70 4.51 -13.92 7.23
C SER A 70 5.32 -14.89 6.37
N ASP A 71 5.47 -14.59 5.08
CA ASP A 71 6.29 -15.33 4.12
C ASP A 71 7.79 -14.97 4.19
N LYS A 72 8.20 -14.18 5.18
CA LYS A 72 9.58 -13.68 5.41
C LYS A 72 10.06 -12.67 4.37
N THR A 73 9.22 -12.27 3.42
CA THR A 73 9.50 -11.08 2.60
C THR A 73 9.37 -9.83 3.47
N TYR A 74 9.87 -8.69 2.98
CA TYR A 74 9.84 -7.47 3.76
C TYR A 74 9.84 -6.22 2.89
N ALA A 75 9.29 -5.13 3.43
CA ALA A 75 9.28 -3.82 2.80
C ALA A 75 10.13 -2.84 3.59
N ILE A 76 10.89 -1.99 2.88
CA ILE A 76 11.64 -0.88 3.45
C ILE A 76 11.03 0.44 2.99
N TYR A 77 10.83 1.32 3.95
CA TYR A 77 10.42 2.70 3.76
C TYR A 77 11.46 3.65 4.35
N TYR A 78 12.13 4.45 3.51
CA TYR A 78 13.19 5.36 3.95
C TYR A 78 12.63 6.72 4.39
N LYS A 79 13.05 7.23 5.55
CA LYS A 79 12.52 8.49 6.11
C LYS A 79 12.77 9.73 5.23
N LYS A 80 13.87 9.71 4.46
CA LYS A 80 14.22 10.80 3.54
C LYS A 80 13.33 10.82 2.29
N ASN A 81 12.84 9.66 1.84
CA ASN A 81 11.98 9.55 0.67
C ASN A 81 10.67 8.86 1.05
N LYS A 82 9.73 9.70 1.50
CA LYS A 82 8.46 9.25 2.09
C LYS A 82 7.41 8.78 1.09
N SER A 83 7.68 8.81 -0.21
CA SER A 83 6.74 8.37 -1.24
C SER A 83 7.12 7.04 -1.86
N VAL A 84 8.29 6.46 -1.55
CA VAL A 84 8.78 5.23 -2.19
C VAL A 84 8.98 4.12 -1.15
N GLN A 85 8.50 2.93 -1.48
CA GLN A 85 8.71 1.71 -0.70
C GLN A 85 9.34 0.65 -1.59
N PHE A 86 10.30 -0.09 -1.03
CA PHE A 86 11.02 -1.16 -1.73
C PHE A 86 10.68 -2.49 -1.07
N TYR A 87 10.24 -3.46 -1.85
CA TYR A 87 9.85 -4.78 -1.37
C TYR A 87 10.89 -5.80 -1.80
N TYR A 88 11.34 -6.60 -0.85
CA TYR A 88 12.44 -7.54 -1.03
C TYR A 88 12.00 -8.96 -0.71
N ASP A 89 12.56 -9.90 -1.48
CA ASP A 89 12.48 -11.31 -1.20
C ASP A 89 13.28 -11.69 0.08
N ILE A 90 13.22 -12.97 0.45
CA ILE A 90 13.91 -13.50 1.63
C ILE A 90 15.45 -13.38 1.57
N ASN A 91 16.01 -13.12 0.40
CA ASN A 91 17.44 -12.97 0.13
C ASN A 91 17.86 -11.50 -0.02
N GLY A 92 16.95 -10.55 0.17
CA GLY A 92 17.21 -9.13 0.01
C GLY A 92 17.32 -8.67 -1.44
N LYS A 93 16.77 -9.42 -2.39
CA LYS A 93 16.63 -8.98 -3.79
C LYS A 93 15.31 -8.25 -3.96
N LEU A 94 15.34 -7.15 -4.71
CA LEU A 94 14.15 -6.37 -4.99
C LEU A 94 13.14 -7.21 -5.79
N ASP A 95 11.92 -7.28 -5.30
CA ASP A 95 10.78 -7.91 -5.96
C ASP A 95 9.96 -6.85 -6.72
N PHE A 96 9.59 -5.77 -6.05
CA PHE A 96 8.86 -4.65 -6.64
C PHE A 96 9.07 -3.33 -5.87
N ILE A 97 8.69 -2.22 -6.50
CA ILE A 97 8.71 -0.88 -5.91
C ILE A 97 7.28 -0.35 -5.84
N SER A 98 6.91 0.32 -4.76
CA SER A 98 5.64 1.04 -4.69
C SER A 98 5.78 2.54 -4.43
N PHE A 99 4.89 3.32 -5.03
CA PHE A 99 4.87 4.78 -4.97
C PHE A 99 3.55 5.30 -4.43
N SER A 100 3.59 6.03 -3.33
CA SER A 100 2.45 6.80 -2.83
C SER A 100 2.38 8.16 -3.54
N ILE A 101 1.33 8.38 -4.32
CA ILE A 101 1.16 9.61 -5.12
C ILE A 101 0.69 10.79 -4.27
N ASN A 102 -0.19 10.52 -3.30
CA ASN A 102 -0.76 11.54 -2.42
C ASN A 102 -0.34 11.33 -0.96
N LYS A 103 -0.37 12.40 -0.16
CA LYS A 103 -0.05 12.36 1.29
C LYS A 103 -1.28 12.29 2.19
N LYS A 104 -2.48 12.50 1.63
CA LYS A 104 -3.76 12.49 2.35
C LYS A 104 -4.74 11.61 1.58
N TYR A 105 -5.72 11.05 2.29
CA TYR A 105 -6.74 10.23 1.68
C TYR A 105 -7.58 11.01 0.65
N PRO A 106 -7.92 10.39 -0.50
CA PRO A 106 -7.50 9.05 -0.92
C PRO A 106 -6.02 9.00 -1.36
N ILE A 107 -5.31 7.96 -0.94
CA ILE A 107 -3.90 7.72 -1.29
C ILE A 107 -3.84 6.64 -2.37
N LYS A 108 -3.33 7.01 -3.54
CA LYS A 108 -2.96 6.05 -4.60
C LYS A 108 -1.57 5.50 -4.32
N VAL A 109 -1.44 4.18 -4.37
CA VAL A 109 -0.17 3.46 -4.30
C VAL A 109 -0.01 2.66 -5.58
N LEU A 110 1.00 2.99 -6.37
CA LEU A 110 1.31 2.32 -7.63
C LEU A 110 2.40 1.29 -7.39
N LYS A 111 2.19 0.03 -7.78
CA LYS A 111 3.19 -1.04 -7.69
C LYS A 111 3.80 -1.28 -9.06
N TYR A 112 5.12 -1.24 -9.15
CA TYR A 112 5.89 -1.54 -10.36
C TYR A 112 6.76 -2.77 -10.16
N ASP A 113 6.81 -3.63 -11.16
CA ASP A 113 7.69 -4.78 -11.18
C ASP A 113 9.18 -4.37 -11.28
N ARG A 114 10.07 -5.37 -11.28
CA ARG A 114 11.51 -5.20 -11.43
C ARG A 114 11.99 -4.66 -12.78
N ASN A 115 11.10 -4.54 -13.76
CA ASN A 115 11.36 -3.92 -15.06
C ASN A 115 10.83 -2.48 -15.12
N GLY A 116 10.20 -2.01 -14.04
CA GLY A 116 9.60 -0.68 -13.97
C GLY A 116 8.22 -0.61 -14.65
N ILE A 117 7.55 -1.73 -14.87
CA ILE A 117 6.22 -1.80 -15.48
C ILE A 117 5.17 -1.88 -14.36
N LEU A 118 4.12 -1.08 -14.47
CA LEU A 118 3.03 -1.08 -13.49
C LEU A 118 2.41 -2.49 -13.42
N ASP A 119 2.15 -2.98 -12.22
CA ASP A 119 1.59 -4.31 -11.97
C ASP A 119 0.19 -4.21 -11.34
N SER A 120 0.03 -3.29 -10.39
CA SER A 120 -1.24 -3.08 -9.69
C SER A 120 -1.32 -1.68 -9.08
N ILE A 121 -2.55 -1.29 -8.74
CA ILE A 121 -2.86 -0.03 -8.09
C ILE A 121 -3.67 -0.29 -6.83
N SER A 122 -3.27 0.32 -5.73
CA SER A 122 -4.05 0.34 -4.50
C SER A 122 -4.58 1.75 -4.23
N LEU A 123 -5.86 1.87 -3.92
CA LEU A 123 -6.49 3.11 -3.44
C LEU A 123 -6.85 2.94 -1.97
N PHE A 124 -6.12 3.63 -1.09
CA PHE A 124 -6.47 3.71 0.32
C PHE A 124 -7.41 4.90 0.51
N ILE A 125 -8.57 4.69 1.11
CA ILE A 125 -9.54 5.75 1.42
C ILE A 125 -9.54 6.12 2.90
N SER A 126 -9.01 5.23 3.75
CA SER A 126 -8.72 5.48 5.16
C SER A 126 -7.60 4.53 5.63
N ASN A 127 -7.20 4.65 6.91
CA ASN A 127 -6.25 3.70 7.51
C ASN A 127 -6.78 2.26 7.52
N ASN A 128 -8.11 2.08 7.47
CA ASN A 128 -8.76 0.80 7.63
C ASN A 128 -9.47 0.35 6.34
N GLU A 129 -9.34 1.07 5.23
CA GLU A 129 -10.03 0.69 4.01
C GLU A 129 -9.21 0.99 2.76
N SER A 130 -9.06 -0.02 1.92
CA SER A 130 -8.34 0.08 0.65
C SER A 130 -8.87 -0.89 -0.39
N PHE A 131 -8.73 -0.50 -1.65
CA PHE A 131 -9.05 -1.28 -2.83
C PHE A 131 -7.75 -1.59 -3.57
N VAL A 132 -7.61 -2.79 -4.12
CA VAL A 132 -6.46 -3.20 -4.93
C VAL A 132 -6.99 -3.70 -6.26
N PHE A 133 -6.45 -3.17 -7.35
CA PHE A 133 -6.84 -3.51 -8.71
C PHE A 133 -5.65 -4.02 -9.53
N ASP A 134 -5.91 -4.98 -10.43
CA ASP A 134 -4.96 -5.38 -11.47
C ASP A 134 -5.00 -4.41 -12.66
N LEU A 135 -4.11 -4.59 -13.65
CA LEU A 135 -4.11 -3.76 -14.86
C LEU A 135 -5.34 -3.92 -15.75
N ASN A 136 -6.08 -5.03 -15.65
CA ASN A 136 -7.38 -5.20 -16.31
C ASN A 136 -8.49 -4.44 -15.58
N LYS A 137 -8.10 -3.62 -14.59
CA LYS A 137 -8.95 -2.87 -13.69
C LYS A 137 -9.82 -3.76 -12.83
N LYS A 138 -9.60 -5.07 -12.72
CA LYS A 138 -10.40 -5.97 -11.89
C LYS A 138 -10.05 -5.79 -10.41
N LEU A 139 -11.05 -5.88 -9.53
CA LEU A 139 -10.80 -5.82 -8.09
C LEU A 139 -10.17 -7.13 -7.61
N ILE A 140 -8.94 -7.05 -7.09
CA ILE A 140 -8.22 -8.18 -6.49
C ILE A 140 -8.55 -8.29 -5.00
N ALA A 141 -8.61 -7.15 -4.31
CA ALA A 141 -8.83 -7.12 -2.87
C ALA A 141 -9.53 -5.82 -2.44
N HIS A 142 -10.59 -5.95 -1.65
CA HIS A 142 -11.17 -4.85 -0.88
C HIS A 142 -10.95 -5.10 0.60
N TRP A 143 -9.96 -4.43 1.17
CA TRP A 143 -9.66 -4.51 2.60
C TRP A 143 -10.56 -3.56 3.38
N LYS A 144 -11.25 -4.07 4.41
CA LYS A 144 -11.96 -3.32 5.45
C LYS A 144 -11.55 -3.87 6.81
N GLY A 145 -10.74 -3.10 7.53
CA GLY A 145 -10.08 -3.53 8.76
C GLY A 145 -9.26 -4.80 8.51
N ASN A 146 -9.61 -5.87 9.22
CA ASN A 146 -8.95 -7.17 9.13
C ASN A 146 -9.48 -8.06 8.00
N ASN A 147 -10.58 -7.69 7.35
CA ASN A 147 -11.26 -8.53 6.36
C ASN A 147 -10.95 -8.07 4.94
N CYS A 148 -10.81 -9.03 4.02
CA CYS A 148 -10.66 -8.79 2.59
C CYS A 148 -11.83 -9.39 1.82
N TYR A 149 -12.43 -8.61 0.95
CA TYR A 149 -13.57 -9.01 0.14
C TYR A 149 -13.20 -9.03 -1.35
N ASN A 150 -13.82 -9.93 -2.11
CA ASN A 150 -13.74 -9.95 -3.56
C ASN A 150 -14.78 -9.00 -4.20
N GLU A 151 -14.85 -8.99 -5.53
CA GLU A 151 -15.76 -8.13 -6.31
C GLU A 151 -17.25 -8.42 -6.07
N LYS A 152 -17.60 -9.61 -5.59
CA LYS A 152 -18.97 -9.97 -5.19
C LYS A 152 -19.29 -9.57 -3.74
N GLY A 153 -18.31 -9.04 -3.00
CA GLY A 153 -18.46 -8.72 -1.58
C GLY A 153 -18.30 -9.95 -0.66
N GLU A 154 -17.78 -11.07 -1.16
CA GLU A 154 -17.55 -12.27 -0.37
C GLU A 154 -16.19 -12.17 0.34
N LEU A 155 -16.13 -12.60 1.62
CA LEU A 155 -14.89 -12.65 2.38
C LEU A 155 -13.95 -13.71 1.80
N VAL A 156 -12.72 -13.30 1.44
CA VAL A 156 -11.71 -14.21 0.84
C VAL A 156 -10.46 -14.40 1.68
N MET A 157 -10.11 -13.45 2.55
CA MET A 157 -8.98 -13.59 3.48
C MET A 157 -9.08 -12.64 4.67
N THR A 158 -8.32 -12.93 5.72
CA THR A 158 -8.13 -12.05 6.89
C THR A 158 -6.66 -11.71 7.10
N ARG A 159 -6.36 -10.57 7.74
CA ARG A 159 -4.97 -10.15 8.06
C ARG A 159 -4.32 -11.01 9.15
N GLU A 160 -5.13 -11.59 10.02
CA GLU A 160 -4.68 -12.56 11.01
C GLU A 160 -4.79 -13.95 10.38
N ALA A 161 -3.65 -14.64 10.25
CA ALA A 161 -3.65 -16.08 10.08
C ALA A 161 -4.04 -16.69 11.43
N LYS A 162 -5.10 -17.49 11.46
CA LYS A 162 -5.41 -18.34 12.62
C LYS A 162 -4.40 -19.47 12.71
#